data_AF-A0A2V1CJ65-F1
#
_entry.id   AF-A0A2V1CJ65-F1
#
_cell.length_a   1.000
_cell.length_b   1.000
_cell.length_c   1.000
_cell.angle_alpha   90.00
_cell.angle_beta   90.00
_cell.angle_gamma   90.00
#
_symmetry.space_group_name_H-M   'P 1'
#
loop_
_entity.id
_entity.type
_entity.pdbx_description
1 polymer ?
#
loop_
_entity_poly.entity_id
_entity_poly.type
_entity_poly.pdbx_seq_one_letter_code
_entity_poly.pdbx_strand_id
1 'polypeptide(L)'
;TFTLFPELPFELRLKIWHCIAQGPRTVTITYGSQATRHKGKTISRFDGWGTPEPAPIILHICHESRVEGLKSYQLAFGSHFHAAKIYFNFSVDILRFGNGQEAEYLARDAEWIKAGPAPYRLDLFLAGGYYGGDDSEKVKYMVLDLDEEVYGRKYLFWSEIKDFTALKEL
;
A
#
# COMPACT_ATOMS: atom_id res chain seq x y z
N THR A 1 -28.12 -2.61 15.92
CA THR A 1 -28.45 -3.27 14.64
C THR A 1 -28.95 -2.23 13.66
N PHE A 2 -28.58 -2.32 12.37
CA PHE A 2 -28.98 -1.36 11.33
C PHE A 2 -30.08 -1.98 10.46
N THR A 3 -31.33 -1.81 10.88
CA THR A 3 -32.48 -2.61 10.37
C THR A 3 -33.23 -1.97 9.20
N LEU A 4 -33.08 -0.66 8.99
CA LEU A 4 -33.82 0.07 7.95
C LEU A 4 -33.20 -0.05 6.55
N PHE A 5 -31.90 -0.37 6.47
CA PHE A 5 -31.23 -0.45 5.18
C PHE A 5 -31.77 -1.54 4.26
N PRO A 6 -32.04 -2.77 4.73
CA PRO A 6 -32.69 -3.79 3.92
C PRO A 6 -34.09 -3.43 3.40
N GLU A 7 -34.77 -2.46 4.02
CA GLU A 7 -36.09 -1.98 3.57
C GLU A 7 -36.00 -1.05 2.34
N LEU A 8 -34.80 -0.57 2.01
CA LEU A 8 -34.59 0.22 0.79
C LEU A 8 -34.74 -0.65 -0.46
N PRO A 9 -35.39 -0.11 -1.52
CA PRO A 9 -35.35 -0.70 -2.86
C PRO A 9 -33.93 -1.09 -3.27
N PHE A 10 -33.81 -2.20 -3.97
CA PHE A 10 -32.53 -2.79 -4.34
C PHE A 10 -31.64 -1.81 -5.11
N GLU A 11 -32.22 -1.02 -6.01
CA GLU A 11 -31.51 -0.01 -6.80
C GLU A 11 -30.88 1.07 -5.92
N LEU A 12 -31.54 1.45 -4.82
CA LEU A 12 -30.99 2.43 -3.87
C LEU A 12 -29.87 1.83 -3.05
N ARG A 13 -30.01 0.57 -2.60
CA ARG A 13 -28.93 -0.14 -1.89
C ARG A 13 -27.68 -0.27 -2.76
N LEU A 14 -27.84 -0.67 -4.02
CA LEU A 14 -26.74 -0.73 -4.98
C LEU A 14 -26.08 0.62 -5.20
N LYS A 15 -26.86 1.70 -5.35
CA LYS A 15 -26.29 3.06 -5.47
C LYS A 15 -25.48 3.45 -4.24
N ILE A 16 -25.98 3.14 -3.04
CA ILE A 16 -25.26 3.42 -1.78
C ILE A 16 -23.94 2.64 -1.74
N TRP A 17 -23.97 1.34 -2.05
CA TRP A 17 -22.75 0.53 -2.10
C TRP A 17 -21.76 1.01 -3.16
N HIS A 18 -22.25 1.37 -4.35
CA HIS A 18 -21.42 1.92 -5.42
C HIS A 18 -20.74 3.23 -5.02
N CYS A 19 -21.44 4.12 -4.31
CA CYS A 19 -20.84 5.34 -3.76
C CYS A 19 -19.77 5.04 -2.71
N ILE A 20 -20.01 4.08 -1.82
CA ILE A 20 -19.03 3.68 -0.80
C ILE A 20 -17.79 3.05 -1.46
N ALA A 21 -17.96 2.26 -2.53
CA ALA A 21 -16.87 1.61 -3.25
C ALA A 21 -15.89 2.62 -3.89
N GLN A 22 -16.39 3.82 -4.22
CA GLN A 22 -15.64 4.90 -4.86
C GLN A 22 -15.05 5.91 -3.88
N GLY A 23 -15.25 5.74 -2.57
CA GLY A 23 -14.63 6.61 -1.58
C GLY A 23 -13.11 6.51 -1.64
N PRO A 24 -12.38 7.58 -2.00
CA PRO A 24 -10.92 7.54 -2.07
C PRO A 24 -10.36 7.30 -0.67
N ARG A 25 -9.35 6.43 -0.58
CA ARG A 25 -8.57 6.22 0.64
C ARG A 25 -7.09 6.26 0.34
N THR A 26 -6.31 6.59 1.35
CA THR A 26 -4.85 6.55 1.29
C THR A 26 -4.38 5.21 1.83
N VAL A 27 -3.56 4.49 1.07
CA VAL A 27 -2.99 3.18 1.43
C VAL A 27 -1.49 3.32 1.53
N THR A 28 -0.97 3.22 2.75
CA THR A 28 0.46 3.27 3.03
C THR A 28 1.06 1.91 2.71
N ILE A 29 2.12 1.90 1.90
CA ILE A 29 2.86 0.69 1.58
C ILE A 29 4.01 0.51 2.57
N THR A 30 4.08 -0.67 3.16
CA THR A 30 5.17 -1.09 4.05
C THR A 30 5.95 -2.24 3.44
N TYR A 31 7.24 -2.31 3.79
CA TYR A 31 8.13 -3.36 3.34
C TYR A 31 8.19 -4.46 4.41
N GLY A 32 7.48 -5.56 4.18
CA GLY A 32 7.46 -6.68 5.12
C GLY A 32 8.84 -7.32 5.26
N SER A 33 9.34 -7.42 6.49
CA SER A 33 10.55 -8.18 6.79
C SER A 33 10.37 -9.12 7.97
N GLN A 34 10.65 -10.39 7.76
CA GLN A 34 10.72 -11.39 8.83
C GLN A 34 12.18 -11.66 9.20
N ALA A 35 12.52 -11.38 10.46
CA ALA A 35 13.82 -11.67 11.05
C ALA A 35 13.82 -13.07 11.68
N THR A 36 14.78 -13.90 11.29
CA THR A 36 15.00 -15.22 11.88
C THR A 36 16.41 -15.32 12.45
N ARG A 37 16.57 -15.95 13.62
CA ARG A 37 17.90 -16.19 14.20
C ARG A 37 18.42 -17.56 13.75
N HIS A 38 19.58 -17.57 13.12
CA HIS A 38 20.27 -18.79 12.71
C HIS A 38 21.74 -18.73 13.12
N LYS A 39 22.18 -19.70 13.92
CA LYS A 39 23.56 -19.80 14.47
C LYS A 39 24.06 -18.49 15.10
N GLY A 40 23.23 -17.84 15.91
CA GLY A 40 23.56 -16.58 16.59
C GLY A 40 23.55 -15.33 15.71
N LYS A 41 23.21 -15.44 14.42
CA LYS A 41 23.06 -14.30 13.50
C LYS A 41 21.58 -14.05 13.18
N THR A 42 21.18 -12.79 13.12
CA THR A 42 19.84 -12.39 12.63
C THR A 42 19.86 -12.27 11.12
N ILE A 43 18.96 -12.99 10.45
CA ILE A 43 18.77 -12.95 9.00
C ILE A 43 17.37 -12.40 8.73
N SER A 44 17.30 -11.26 8.07
CA SER A 44 16.04 -10.66 7.63
C SER A 44 15.72 -11.09 6.20
N ARG A 45 14.49 -11.54 5.96
CA ARG A 45 13.96 -11.89 4.63
C ARG A 45 12.79 -10.99 4.31
N PHE A 46 12.61 -10.70 3.03
CA PHE A 46 11.42 -10.04 2.52
C PHE A 46 10.19 -10.94 2.74
N ASP A 47 9.08 -10.34 3.17
CA ASP A 47 7.79 -11.00 3.42
C ASP A 47 6.63 -10.39 2.62
N GLY A 48 6.96 -9.76 1.49
CA GLY A 48 6.00 -9.08 0.63
C GLY A 48 5.72 -7.65 1.07
N TRP A 49 4.90 -6.96 0.26
CA TRP A 49 4.41 -5.63 0.57
C TRP A 49 3.18 -5.72 1.50
N GLY A 50 3.12 -4.79 2.45
CA GLY A 50 2.07 -4.70 3.45
C GLY A 50 1.45 -3.32 3.51
N THR A 51 0.44 -3.20 4.36
CA THR A 51 -0.22 -1.95 4.70
C THR A 51 -0.69 -2.03 6.15
N PRO A 52 -0.53 -0.95 6.93
CA PRO A 52 -1.15 -0.86 8.25
C PRO A 52 -2.65 -0.56 8.17
N GLU A 53 -3.13 -0.05 7.03
CA GLU A 53 -4.53 0.26 6.86
C GLU A 53 -5.38 -1.02 6.75
N PRO A 54 -6.55 -1.07 7.42
CA PRO A 54 -7.43 -2.22 7.31
C PRO A 54 -7.94 -2.38 5.86
N ALA A 55 -8.44 -3.57 5.53
CA ALA A 55 -9.12 -3.79 4.26
C ALA A 55 -10.32 -2.81 4.10
N PRO A 56 -10.66 -2.41 2.87
CA PRO A 56 -11.76 -1.49 2.60
C PRO A 56 -13.04 -1.93 3.32
N ILE A 57 -13.66 -1.00 4.06
CA ILE A 57 -14.80 -1.32 4.94
C ILE A 57 -15.94 -2.01 4.18
N ILE A 58 -16.16 -1.61 2.93
CA ILE A 58 -17.17 -2.20 2.04
C ILE A 58 -17.04 -3.72 1.88
N LEU A 59 -15.83 -4.28 2.01
CA LEU A 59 -15.59 -5.72 1.89
C LEU A 59 -16.02 -6.52 3.14
N HIS A 60 -16.36 -5.82 4.22
CA HIS A 60 -16.63 -6.40 5.55
C HIS A 60 -17.99 -6.03 6.16
N ILE A 61 -18.80 -5.14 5.52
CA ILE A 61 -20.11 -4.75 6.06
C ILE A 61 -21.13 -5.89 5.99
N CYS A 62 -21.38 -6.42 4.79
CA CYS A 62 -22.33 -7.51 4.54
C CYS A 62 -22.04 -8.19 3.19
N HIS A 63 -22.78 -9.26 2.87
CA HIS A 63 -22.60 -9.99 1.60
C HIS A 63 -22.82 -9.09 0.37
N GLU A 64 -23.90 -8.30 0.35
CA GLU A 64 -24.22 -7.40 -0.77
C GLU A 64 -23.12 -6.35 -0.98
N SER A 65 -22.68 -5.72 0.11
CA SER A 65 -21.59 -4.76 0.12
C SER A 65 -20.29 -5.37 -0.42
N ARG A 66 -19.95 -6.59 0.00
CA ARG A 66 -18.74 -7.29 -0.47
C ARG A 66 -18.80 -7.59 -1.98
N VAL A 67 -19.95 -8.04 -2.48
CA VAL A 67 -20.16 -8.30 -3.91
C VAL A 67 -19.98 -7.02 -4.71
N GLU A 68 -20.51 -5.89 -4.25
CA GLU A 68 -20.34 -4.61 -4.93
C GLU A 68 -18.88 -4.11 -4.86
N GLY A 69 -18.25 -4.18 -3.69
CA GLY A 69 -16.88 -3.70 -3.50
C GLY A 69 -15.85 -4.46 -4.34
N LEU A 70 -16.00 -5.77 -4.50
CA LEU A 70 -15.10 -6.60 -5.32
C LEU A 70 -15.21 -6.33 -6.83
N LYS A 71 -16.16 -5.51 -7.28
CA LYS A 71 -16.18 -5.01 -8.67
C LYS A 71 -15.09 -3.98 -8.95
N SER A 72 -14.58 -3.31 -7.91
CA SER A 72 -13.60 -2.22 -8.04
C SER A 72 -12.30 -2.47 -7.26
N TYR A 73 -12.38 -3.18 -6.13
CA TYR A 73 -11.20 -3.55 -5.35
C TYR A 73 -10.66 -4.92 -5.77
N GLN A 74 -9.34 -5.01 -5.93
CA GLN A 74 -8.61 -6.26 -6.14
C GLN A 74 -7.43 -6.36 -5.18
N LEU A 75 -6.96 -7.59 -4.93
CA LEU A 75 -5.67 -7.78 -4.26
C LEU A 75 -4.55 -7.30 -5.21
N ALA A 76 -3.67 -6.44 -4.71
CA ALA A 76 -2.61 -5.79 -5.46
C ALA A 76 -1.27 -5.86 -4.72
N PHE A 77 -0.20 -5.50 -5.42
CA PHE A 77 1.15 -5.34 -4.88
C PHE A 77 1.71 -6.64 -4.30
N GLY A 78 1.47 -7.74 -5.01
CA GLY A 78 2.20 -8.98 -4.81
C GLY A 78 3.67 -8.83 -5.20
N SER A 79 4.41 -9.92 -5.12
CA SER A 79 5.75 -10.02 -5.68
C SER A 79 5.96 -11.44 -6.20
N HIS A 80 7.06 -11.67 -6.91
CA HIS A 80 7.42 -13.00 -7.38
C HIS A 80 7.42 -14.09 -6.28
N PHE A 81 7.74 -13.71 -5.04
CA PHE A 81 7.82 -14.65 -3.92
C PHE A 81 6.60 -14.62 -3.00
N HIS A 82 5.76 -13.59 -3.06
CA HIS A 82 4.68 -13.37 -2.10
C HIS A 82 3.39 -12.95 -2.81
N ALA A 83 2.30 -13.64 -2.51
CA ALA A 83 0.99 -13.25 -3.02
C ALA A 83 0.58 -11.86 -2.51
N ALA A 84 -0.21 -11.15 -3.32
CA ALA A 84 -0.81 -9.87 -2.98
C ALA A 84 -1.70 -9.99 -1.72
N LYS A 85 -1.56 -9.03 -0.79
CA LYS A 85 -2.30 -8.99 0.48
C LYS A 85 -3.16 -7.73 0.63
N ILE A 86 -3.00 -6.75 -0.26
CA ILE A 86 -3.55 -5.40 -0.13
C ILE A 86 -4.73 -5.25 -1.09
N TYR A 87 -5.93 -4.97 -0.57
CA TYR A 87 -7.03 -4.56 -1.44
C TYR A 87 -6.84 -3.11 -1.87
N PHE A 88 -6.81 -2.87 -3.18
CA PHE A 88 -6.59 -1.56 -3.77
C PHE A 88 -7.54 -1.30 -4.93
N ASN A 89 -8.10 -0.10 -5.01
CA ASN A 89 -8.88 0.38 -6.13
C ASN A 89 -8.09 1.42 -6.92
N PHE A 90 -7.43 0.99 -8.00
CA PHE A 90 -6.57 1.82 -8.86
C PHE A 90 -7.26 3.04 -9.48
N SER A 91 -8.59 3.14 -9.42
CA SER A 91 -9.32 4.28 -9.99
C SER A 91 -9.50 5.44 -9.00
N VAL A 92 -9.40 5.20 -7.68
CA VAL A 92 -9.66 6.21 -6.64
C VAL A 92 -8.70 6.17 -5.46
N ASP A 93 -8.06 5.04 -5.18
CA ASP A 93 -7.13 4.93 -4.05
C ASP A 93 -5.83 5.65 -4.35
N ILE A 94 -5.27 6.22 -3.28
CA ILE A 94 -4.01 6.95 -3.29
C ILE A 94 -2.96 6.09 -2.63
N LEU A 95 -1.90 5.75 -3.37
CA LEU A 95 -0.76 5.03 -2.83
C LEU A 95 0.11 5.98 -2.00
N ARG A 96 0.55 5.59 -0.81
CA ARG A 96 1.42 6.42 0.03
C ARG A 96 2.73 5.72 0.36
N PHE A 97 3.83 6.44 0.15
CA PHE A 97 5.16 6.06 0.60
C PHE A 97 5.71 7.11 1.56
N GLY A 98 6.60 6.69 2.48
CA GLY A 98 7.35 7.60 3.34
C GLY A 98 6.81 7.77 4.76
N ASN A 99 5.52 7.51 5.02
CA ASN A 99 4.98 7.51 6.39
C ASN A 99 5.33 6.21 7.15
N GLY A 100 6.61 6.00 7.40
CA GLY A 100 7.08 4.88 8.20
C GLY A 100 6.81 5.12 9.68
N GLN A 101 5.68 4.66 10.22
CA GLN A 101 5.68 4.23 11.62
C GLN A 101 6.67 3.05 11.85
N GLU A 102 7.13 2.40 10.77
CA GLU A 102 8.32 1.53 10.79
C GLU A 102 9.65 2.28 11.03
N ALA A 103 9.73 3.59 10.76
CA ALA A 103 10.89 4.37 11.16
C ALA A 103 11.03 4.39 12.70
N GLU A 104 9.91 4.36 13.43
CA GLU A 104 9.90 4.35 14.90
C GLU A 104 10.31 2.99 15.50
N TYR A 105 10.01 1.87 14.84
CA TYR A 105 10.42 0.53 15.29
C TYR A 105 11.87 0.17 14.93
N LEU A 106 12.40 0.68 13.81
CA LEU A 106 13.79 0.45 13.40
C LEU A 106 14.78 1.49 13.97
N ALA A 107 14.29 2.62 14.52
CA ALA A 107 15.13 3.67 15.13
C ALA A 107 15.71 3.32 16.52
N ARG A 108 15.48 2.11 17.06
CA ARG A 108 16.01 1.74 18.38
C ARG A 108 17.49 1.32 18.38
N ASP A 109 18.08 1.00 17.24
CA ASP A 109 19.51 0.72 17.12
C ASP A 109 20.19 1.75 16.20
N ALA A 110 20.87 2.71 16.84
CA ALA A 110 21.54 3.86 16.21
C ALA A 110 22.67 3.50 15.22
N GLU A 111 23.05 2.22 15.08
CA GLU A 111 24.04 1.77 14.10
C GLU A 111 23.46 1.55 12.69
N TRP A 112 22.19 1.19 12.55
CA TRP A 112 21.58 0.94 11.23
C TRP A 112 21.32 2.23 10.44
N ILE A 113 21.21 3.36 11.13
CA ILE A 113 21.15 4.71 10.54
C ILE A 113 22.45 5.02 9.77
N LYS A 114 23.58 4.36 10.09
CA LYS A 114 24.87 4.58 9.42
C LYS A 114 25.14 3.63 8.23
N ALA A 115 24.31 2.59 8.03
CA ALA A 115 24.57 1.56 7.01
C ALA A 115 23.76 1.71 5.70
N GLY A 116 22.74 2.57 5.67
CA GLY A 116 21.87 2.80 4.51
C GLY A 116 21.02 1.58 4.10
N PRO A 117 20.00 1.75 3.23
CA PRO A 117 19.03 2.83 3.16
C PRO A 117 17.77 2.47 3.98
N ALA A 118 17.34 3.35 4.87
CA ALA A 118 15.96 3.36 5.37
C ALA A 118 15.50 4.84 5.41
N PRO A 119 14.31 5.23 4.94
CA PRO A 119 13.24 4.46 4.26
C PRO A 119 12.62 5.22 3.07
N TYR A 120 13.05 4.91 1.85
CA TYR A 120 12.23 5.07 0.64
C TYR A 120 12.50 3.82 -0.19
N ARG A 121 11.44 3.12 -0.58
CA ARG A 121 11.52 1.86 -1.32
C ARG A 121 10.75 1.96 -2.63
N LEU A 122 10.60 3.19 -3.14
CA LEU A 122 9.82 3.46 -4.34
C LEU A 122 10.47 2.81 -5.56
N ASP A 123 11.79 2.94 -5.68
CA ASP A 123 12.63 2.24 -6.65
C ASP A 123 12.48 0.72 -6.56
N LEU A 124 12.54 0.15 -5.34
CA LEU A 124 12.37 -1.28 -5.13
C LEU A 124 10.95 -1.73 -5.44
N PHE A 125 9.95 -0.93 -5.12
CA PHE A 125 8.55 -1.22 -5.38
C PHE A 125 8.25 -1.23 -6.88
N LEU A 126 8.78 -0.26 -7.63
CA LEU A 126 8.59 -0.15 -9.08
C LEU A 126 9.47 -1.11 -9.89
N ALA A 127 10.75 -1.17 -9.56
CA ALA A 127 11.79 -1.74 -10.40
C ALA A 127 12.58 -2.88 -9.73
N GLY A 128 12.14 -3.34 -8.55
CA GLY A 128 12.85 -4.32 -7.71
C GLY A 128 12.89 -5.76 -8.22
N GLY A 129 12.59 -6.01 -9.50
CA GLY A 129 12.57 -7.35 -10.08
C GLY A 129 11.68 -8.30 -9.26
N TYR A 130 12.26 -9.34 -8.66
CA TYR A 130 11.53 -10.32 -7.85
C TYR A 130 10.87 -9.76 -6.57
N TYR A 131 11.29 -8.57 -6.14
CA TYR A 131 10.78 -7.88 -4.95
C TYR A 131 9.83 -6.71 -5.31
N GLY A 132 9.69 -6.39 -6.60
CA GLY A 132 8.77 -5.36 -7.08
C GLY A 132 7.32 -5.65 -6.70
N GLY A 133 6.54 -4.59 -6.50
CA GLY A 133 5.11 -4.66 -6.32
C GLY A 133 4.43 -4.88 -7.67
N ASP A 134 3.78 -6.03 -7.82
CA ASP A 134 2.94 -6.31 -8.99
C ASP A 134 1.82 -5.25 -9.10
N ASP A 135 1.39 -4.95 -10.33
CA ASP A 135 0.37 -3.94 -10.66
C ASP A 135 0.74 -2.48 -10.32
N SER A 136 1.99 -2.22 -9.91
CA SER A 136 2.43 -0.86 -9.58
C SER A 136 2.29 0.13 -10.75
N GLU A 137 2.36 -0.35 -11.99
CA GLU A 137 2.14 0.44 -13.20
C GLU A 137 0.71 0.97 -13.35
N LYS A 138 -0.27 0.37 -12.63
CA LYS A 138 -1.68 0.78 -12.68
C LYS A 138 -2.01 1.92 -11.72
N VAL A 139 -1.08 2.31 -10.85
CA VAL A 139 -1.26 3.34 -9.82
C VAL A 139 -1.47 4.70 -10.47
N LYS A 140 -2.59 5.36 -10.14
CA LYS A 140 -2.99 6.65 -10.73
C LYS A 140 -2.75 7.84 -9.83
N TYR A 141 -2.76 7.63 -8.52
CA TYR A 141 -2.58 8.68 -7.53
C TYR A 141 -1.62 8.21 -6.46
N MET A 142 -0.69 9.08 -6.10
CA MET A 142 0.36 8.76 -5.15
C MET A 142 0.70 9.98 -4.30
N VAL A 143 0.97 9.74 -3.03
CA VAL A 143 1.51 10.72 -2.08
C VAL A 143 2.85 10.20 -1.59
N LEU A 144 3.82 11.10 -1.57
CA LEU A 144 5.18 10.83 -1.16
C LEU A 144 5.50 11.70 0.05
N ASP A 145 5.70 11.09 1.21
CA ASP A 145 6.19 11.81 2.38
C ASP A 145 7.72 11.92 2.29
N LEU A 146 8.19 13.13 2.03
CA LEU A 146 9.60 13.44 1.90
C LEU A 146 10.09 14.07 3.20
N ASP A 147 11.07 13.42 3.83
CA ASP A 147 11.81 13.99 4.95
C ASP A 147 13.13 14.56 4.42
N GLU A 148 13.29 15.88 4.43
CA GLU A 148 14.50 16.55 3.92
C GLU A 148 15.77 16.24 4.72
N GLU A 149 15.64 15.86 6.00
CA GLU A 149 16.78 15.50 6.86
C GLU A 149 17.30 14.09 6.55
N VAL A 150 16.38 13.16 6.25
CA VAL A 150 16.71 11.81 5.76
C VAL A 150 17.11 11.84 4.29
N TYR A 151 16.55 12.78 3.54
CA TYR A 151 16.60 12.84 2.09
C TYR A 151 17.13 14.19 1.62
N GLY A 152 18.41 14.43 1.85
CA GLY A 152 19.11 15.52 1.18
C GLY A 152 18.87 15.41 -0.34
N ARG A 153 18.64 16.54 -1.02
CA ARG A 153 18.26 16.71 -2.45
C ARG A 153 18.87 15.76 -3.50
N LYS A 154 19.91 14.99 -3.16
CA LYS A 154 20.62 14.05 -4.04
C LYS A 154 20.00 12.66 -4.14
N TYR A 155 19.17 12.25 -3.18
CA TYR A 155 18.62 10.89 -3.18
C TYR A 155 17.21 10.81 -3.81
N LEU A 156 16.41 11.89 -3.82
CA LEU A 156 15.14 11.91 -4.55
C LEU A 156 15.39 12.02 -6.04
N PHE A 157 15.47 10.87 -6.68
CA PHE A 157 15.45 10.79 -8.11
C PHE A 157 14.01 10.97 -8.56
N TRP A 158 13.63 12.21 -8.87
CA TRP A 158 12.36 12.53 -9.56
C TRP A 158 12.13 11.67 -10.81
N SER A 159 13.17 11.03 -11.36
CA SER A 159 13.04 10.02 -12.41
C SER A 159 12.24 8.79 -11.98
N GLU A 160 12.32 8.34 -10.73
CA GLU A 160 11.57 7.17 -10.24
C GLU A 160 10.06 7.43 -10.31
N ILE A 161 9.63 8.65 -10.00
CA ILE A 161 8.21 9.01 -10.06
C ILE A 161 7.72 8.98 -11.52
N LYS A 162 8.59 9.33 -12.48
CA LYS A 162 8.25 9.28 -13.91
C LYS A 162 8.04 7.86 -14.43
N ASP A 163 8.53 6.85 -13.73
CA ASP A 163 8.34 5.45 -14.11
C ASP A 163 6.91 4.96 -13.81
N PHE A 164 6.15 5.66 -12.96
CA PHE A 164 4.71 5.45 -12.86
C PHE A 164 3.95 6.12 -14.03
N THR A 165 3.90 5.41 -15.14
CA THR A 165 3.29 5.92 -16.39
C THR A 165 1.80 6.27 -16.29
N ALA A 166 1.07 5.76 -15.28
CA ALA A 166 -0.37 5.99 -15.10
C ALA A 166 -0.72 7.12 -14.12
N LEU A 167 0.28 7.79 -13.50
CA LEU A 167 0.01 8.90 -12.58
C LEU A 167 -0.73 10.04 -13.31
N LYS A 168 -1.82 10.50 -12.70
CA LYS A 168 -2.62 11.61 -13.25
C LYS A 168 -2.12 12.97 -12.82
N GLU A 169 -1.57 13.06 -11.61
CA GLU A 169 -1.11 14.31 -10.99
C GLU A 169 0.20 14.03 -10.24
N LEU A 170 1.15 14.96 -10.31
CA LEU A 170 2.44 14.96 -9.62
C LEU A 170 2.44 16.02 -8.51
#